data_AF-A0A7X7JQW6-F1
#
_entry.id   AF-A0A7X7JQW6-F1
#
_cell.length_a   1.000
_cell.length_b   1.000
_cell.length_c   1.000
_cell.angle_alpha   90.00
_cell.angle_beta   90.00
_cell.angle_gamma   90.00
#
_symmetry.space_group_name_H-M   'P 1'
#
loop_
_entity.id
_entity.type
_entity.pdbx_description
1 polymer ?
#
loop_
_entity_poly.entity_id
_entity_poly.type
_entity_poly.pdbx_seq_one_letter_code
_entity_poly.pdbx_strand_id
1 'polypeptide(L)'
;MPDSLPARVVGRGVTTDVDTPWEHLLRADFSPVHQEQLIHGKAFALSIRGAVILHNFMPAEQKATLKQGGVAQPETELLVDRYRDEFTGWGAEMEEATEEPAAWNRNRFWQILLDTGARVTRTAAFADSWLDMALARNAALIDDASARRLVRDREIHLKGKLSRFTNERSLEIWSEAAGMRRIDYRWSTVQMLARDIVDGMGA
;
A
#
# COMPACT_ATOMS: atom_id res chain seq x y z
N MET A 1 -29.39 0.43 11.72
CA MET A 1 -28.18 1.21 11.38
C MET A 1 -27.33 0.37 10.43
N PRO A 2 -26.66 0.98 9.43
CA PRO A 2 -25.68 0.25 8.63
C PRO A 2 -24.61 -0.34 9.56
N ASP A 3 -24.27 -1.62 9.39
CA ASP A 3 -23.21 -2.27 10.18
C ASP A 3 -21.82 -2.01 9.59
N SER A 4 -21.51 -0.73 9.32
CA SER A 4 -20.22 -0.32 8.78
C SER A 4 -19.35 0.32 9.86
N LEU A 5 -18.03 0.20 9.72
CA LEU A 5 -17.07 0.78 10.66
C LEU A 5 -17.27 2.30 10.85
N PRO A 6 -17.45 3.12 9.80
CA PRO A 6 -17.76 4.54 9.96
C PRO A 6 -19.05 4.81 10.75
N ALA A 7 -20.12 4.04 10.49
CA ALA A 7 -21.37 4.20 11.21
C ALA A 7 -21.23 3.88 12.71
N ARG A 8 -20.37 2.91 13.06
CA ARG A 8 -20.05 2.61 14.46
C ARG A 8 -19.21 3.69 15.13
N VAL A 9 -18.23 4.25 14.42
CA VAL A 9 -17.42 5.38 14.93
C VAL A 9 -18.32 6.58 15.24
N VAL A 10 -19.17 6.97 14.29
CA VAL A 10 -20.16 8.05 14.47
C VAL A 10 -21.10 7.74 15.63
N GLY A 11 -21.68 6.54 15.68
CA GLY A 11 -22.63 6.14 16.72
C GLY A 11 -22.05 6.10 18.14
N ARG A 12 -20.72 6.11 18.30
CA ARG A 12 -20.05 6.18 19.60
C ARG A 12 -19.75 7.61 20.05
N GLY A 13 -19.84 8.61 19.16
CA GLY A 13 -19.56 10.02 19.49
C GLY A 13 -18.10 10.29 19.87
N VAL A 14 -17.18 9.36 19.62
CA VAL A 14 -15.76 9.52 19.94
C VAL A 14 -15.02 9.93 18.68
N THR A 15 -14.48 11.14 18.70
CA THR A 15 -13.57 11.63 17.66
C THR A 15 -12.14 11.27 18.05
N THR A 16 -11.38 10.72 17.11
CA THR A 16 -9.96 10.41 17.30
C THR A 16 -9.13 11.12 16.25
N ASP A 17 -7.86 11.37 16.55
CA ASP A 17 -6.87 11.90 15.62
C ASP A 17 -5.71 10.90 15.52
N VAL A 18 -5.97 9.84 14.77
CA VAL A 18 -5.01 8.76 14.49
C VAL A 18 -4.89 8.57 12.98
N ASP A 19 -3.69 8.31 12.48
CA ASP A 19 -3.41 8.26 11.04
C ASP A 19 -4.03 7.05 10.35
N THR A 20 -4.29 5.98 11.11
CA THR A 20 -4.76 4.71 10.56
C THR A 20 -5.91 4.10 11.34
N PRO A 21 -6.79 3.31 10.68
CA PRO A 21 -8.01 2.82 11.33
C PRO A 21 -7.76 1.78 12.43
N TRP A 22 -6.62 1.07 12.41
CA TRP A 22 -6.26 0.07 13.43
C TRP A 22 -5.62 0.67 14.70
N GLU A 23 -5.28 1.95 14.69
CA GLU A 23 -4.85 2.73 15.86
C GLU A 23 -6.02 3.34 16.63
N HIS A 24 -7.26 3.15 16.15
CA HIS A 24 -8.44 3.70 16.79
C HIS A 24 -8.60 3.19 18.24
N LEU A 25 -8.81 4.11 19.19
CA LEU A 25 -8.91 3.80 20.62
C LEU A 25 -10.00 2.76 20.94
N LEU A 26 -11.13 2.83 20.25
CA LEU A 26 -12.25 1.91 20.43
C LEU A 26 -12.13 0.60 19.63
N ARG A 27 -10.95 0.26 19.10
CA ARG A 27 -10.78 -0.95 18.26
C ARG A 27 -11.29 -2.22 18.93
N ALA A 28 -11.09 -2.34 20.25
CA ALA A 28 -11.51 -3.50 21.03
C ALA A 28 -13.04 -3.59 21.20
N ASP A 29 -13.74 -2.46 21.06
CA ASP A 29 -15.20 -2.37 21.21
C ASP A 29 -15.95 -2.51 19.88
N PHE A 30 -15.22 -2.61 18.76
CA PHE A 30 -15.81 -2.89 17.45
C PHE A 30 -16.31 -4.35 17.38
N SER A 31 -17.24 -4.66 16.47
CA SER A 31 -17.67 -6.05 16.29
C SER A 31 -16.51 -6.93 15.83
N PRO A 32 -16.58 -8.24 16.08
CA PRO A 32 -15.58 -9.19 15.60
C PRO A 32 -15.28 -9.05 14.09
N VAL A 33 -16.31 -8.79 13.27
CA VAL A 33 -16.17 -8.58 11.82
C VAL A 33 -15.29 -7.35 11.51
N HIS A 34 -15.50 -6.25 12.21
CA HIS A 34 -14.70 -5.03 12.00
C HIS A 34 -13.27 -5.19 12.51
N GLN A 35 -13.08 -5.88 13.64
CA GLN A 35 -11.74 -6.21 14.14
C GLN A 35 -10.97 -7.07 13.13
N GLU A 36 -11.61 -8.10 12.56
CA GLU A 36 -11.04 -8.95 11.51
C GLU A 36 -10.63 -8.11 10.27
N GLN A 37 -11.50 -7.21 9.82
CA GLN A 37 -11.19 -6.30 8.71
C GLN A 37 -10.01 -5.37 9.00
N LEU A 38 -9.88 -4.86 10.22
CA LEU A 38 -8.76 -4.01 10.61
C LEU A 38 -7.43 -4.79 10.63
N ILE A 39 -7.43 -6.01 11.15
CA ILE A 39 -6.26 -6.90 11.15
C ILE A 39 -5.80 -7.15 9.71
N HIS A 40 -6.73 -7.56 8.83
CA HIS A 40 -6.42 -7.77 7.43
C HIS A 40 -5.95 -6.50 6.72
N GLY A 41 -6.62 -5.38 7.00
CA GLY A 41 -6.32 -4.09 6.40
C GLY A 41 -4.91 -3.63 6.74
N LYS A 42 -4.49 -3.78 8.01
CA LYS A 42 -3.15 -3.47 8.50
C LYS A 42 -2.09 -4.34 7.84
N ALA A 43 -2.27 -5.67 7.88
CA ALA A 43 -1.32 -6.63 7.32
C ALA A 43 -1.11 -6.40 5.81
N PHE A 44 -2.20 -6.20 5.05
CA PHE A 44 -2.10 -5.90 3.62
C PHE A 44 -1.42 -4.56 3.36
N ALA A 45 -1.79 -3.49 4.07
CA ALA A 45 -1.24 -2.15 3.89
C ALA A 45 0.28 -2.09 4.15
N LEU A 46 0.74 -2.76 5.21
CA LEU A 46 2.17 -2.89 5.52
C LEU A 46 2.88 -3.68 4.41
N SER A 47 2.37 -4.86 4.08
CA SER A 47 3.08 -5.81 3.24
C SER A 47 3.15 -5.40 1.77
N ILE A 48 2.09 -4.78 1.23
CA ILE A 48 2.05 -4.36 -0.19
C ILE A 48 2.88 -3.10 -0.46
N ARG A 49 3.23 -2.33 0.59
CA ARG A 49 3.97 -1.06 0.45
C ARG A 49 5.30 -1.26 -0.25
N GLY A 50 6.03 -2.33 0.05
CA GLY A 50 7.28 -2.65 -0.65
C GLY A 50 7.12 -2.77 -2.17
N ALA A 51 6.01 -3.34 -2.66
CA ALA A 51 5.75 -3.45 -4.10
C ALA A 51 5.53 -2.06 -4.73
N VAL A 52 4.87 -1.16 -4.00
CA VAL A 52 4.62 0.23 -4.43
C VAL A 52 5.92 1.01 -4.48
N ILE A 53 6.79 0.85 -3.48
CA ILE A 53 8.12 1.45 -3.47
C ILE A 53 8.92 0.91 -4.66
N LEU A 54 8.97 -0.41 -4.86
CA LEU A 54 9.69 -1.03 -5.96
C LEU A 54 9.19 -0.59 -7.34
N HIS A 55 7.88 -0.42 -7.50
CA HIS A 55 7.27 0.11 -8.73
C HIS A 55 7.73 1.53 -9.07
N ASN A 56 8.01 2.36 -8.07
CA ASN A 56 8.53 3.73 -8.27
C ASN A 56 10.07 3.75 -8.37
N PHE A 57 10.74 2.84 -7.67
CA PHE A 57 12.20 2.67 -7.72
C PHE A 57 12.69 2.32 -9.12
N MET A 58 12.10 1.31 -9.75
CA MET A 58 12.63 0.79 -11.02
C MET A 58 12.65 1.84 -12.16
N PRO A 59 11.60 2.66 -12.38
CA PRO A 59 11.65 3.75 -13.34
C PRO A 59 12.65 4.85 -12.97
N ALA A 60 12.79 5.19 -11.68
CA ALA A 60 13.78 6.16 -11.22
C ALA A 60 15.21 5.70 -11.54
N GLU A 61 15.53 4.45 -11.21
CA GLU A 61 16.83 3.83 -11.49
C GLU A 61 17.11 3.75 -13.00
N GLN A 62 16.11 3.38 -13.80
CA GLN A 62 16.22 3.36 -15.25
C GLN A 62 16.49 4.76 -15.80
N LYS A 63 15.81 5.80 -15.31
CA LYS A 63 16.00 7.19 -15.74
C LYS A 63 17.36 7.74 -15.31
N ALA A 64 17.87 7.38 -14.12
CA ALA A 64 19.21 7.75 -13.67
C ALA A 64 20.31 7.15 -14.56
N THR A 65 20.09 5.93 -15.05
CA THR A 65 21.03 5.24 -15.95
C THR A 65 21.04 5.85 -17.35
N LEU A 66 19.89 6.36 -17.82
CA LEU A 66 19.74 7.04 -19.10
C LEU A 66 20.32 8.46 -18.99
N LYS A 67 21.63 8.62 -19.16
CA LYS A 67 22.27 9.95 -19.27
C LYS A 67 21.60 10.74 -20.39
N GLN A 68 20.78 11.75 -20.05
CA GLN A 68 20.23 12.64 -21.07
C GLN A 68 21.36 13.53 -21.59
N GLY A 69 21.76 13.33 -22.85
CA GLY A 69 22.84 14.10 -23.47
C GLY A 69 24.22 13.94 -22.81
N GLY A 70 24.45 12.86 -22.04
CA GLY A 70 25.71 12.64 -21.32
C GLY A 70 25.82 13.36 -19.97
N VAL A 71 24.78 14.09 -19.54
CA VAL A 71 24.74 14.81 -18.27
C VAL A 71 24.04 13.97 -17.21
N ALA A 72 24.62 13.91 -16.00
CA ALA A 72 23.96 13.32 -14.84
C ALA A 72 22.71 14.14 -14.48
N GLN A 73 21.65 13.47 -14.02
CA GLN A 73 20.41 14.13 -13.56
C GLN A 73 20.36 14.00 -12.02
N PRO A 74 20.89 14.98 -11.26
CA PRO A 74 21.00 14.88 -9.80
C PRO A 74 19.65 14.64 -9.12
N GLU A 75 18.56 15.20 -9.64
CA GLU A 75 17.21 14.98 -9.13
C GLU A 75 16.76 13.52 -9.23
N THR A 76 17.20 12.79 -10.25
CA THR A 76 16.84 11.38 -10.41
C THR A 76 17.69 10.49 -9.52
N GLU A 77 18.97 10.83 -9.32
CA GLU A 77 19.85 10.16 -8.35
C GLU A 77 19.31 10.29 -6.92
N LEU A 78 18.89 11.50 -6.51
CA LEU A 78 18.26 11.73 -5.21
C LEU A 78 16.96 10.91 -5.02
N LEU A 79 16.18 10.70 -6.09
CA LEU A 79 14.99 9.84 -6.03
C LEU A 79 15.36 8.37 -5.84
N VAL A 80 16.42 7.89 -6.49
CA VAL A 80 16.92 6.52 -6.33
C VAL A 80 17.33 6.29 -4.88
N ASP A 81 18.11 7.20 -4.29
CA ASP A 81 18.56 7.10 -2.90
C ASP A 81 17.38 7.11 -1.93
N ARG A 82 16.45 8.06 -2.10
CA ARG A 82 15.24 8.11 -1.29
C ARG A 82 14.44 6.82 -1.33
N TYR A 83 14.27 6.20 -2.50
CA TYR A 83 13.53 4.95 -2.62
C TYR A 83 14.27 3.77 -2.02
N ARG A 84 15.61 3.75 -2.02
CA ARG A 84 16.39 2.76 -1.28
C ARG A 84 16.19 2.92 0.23
N ASP A 85 16.18 4.16 0.73
CA ASP A 85 15.91 4.45 2.14
C ASP A 85 14.49 4.04 2.54
N GLU A 86 13.48 4.41 1.76
CA GLU A 86 12.09 4.03 2.00
C GLU A 86 11.89 2.50 1.97
N PHE A 87 12.56 1.80 1.05
CA PHE A 87 12.49 0.34 0.97
C PHE A 87 13.18 -0.34 2.15
N THR A 88 14.31 0.20 2.59
CA THR A 88 15.03 -0.27 3.79
C THR A 88 14.18 -0.08 5.04
N GLY A 89 13.57 1.10 5.20
CA GLY A 89 12.63 1.37 6.29
C GLY A 89 11.42 0.44 6.28
N TRP A 90 10.86 0.16 5.10
CA TRP A 90 9.81 -0.86 4.95
C TRP A 90 10.28 -2.27 5.34
N GLY A 91 11.50 -2.64 4.96
CA GLY A 91 12.12 -3.91 5.38
C GLY A 91 12.15 -4.04 6.90
N ALA A 92 12.66 -3.00 7.59
CA ALA A 92 12.70 -2.97 9.05
C ALA A 92 11.31 -3.06 9.70
N GLU A 93 10.31 -2.34 9.18
CA GLU A 93 8.93 -2.46 9.66
C GLU A 93 8.35 -3.87 9.47
N MET A 94 8.68 -4.55 8.38
CA MET A 94 8.28 -5.94 8.14
C MET A 94 8.95 -6.91 9.12
N GLU A 95 10.21 -6.69 9.47
CA GLU A 95 10.93 -7.50 10.48
C GLU A 95 10.36 -7.29 11.87
N GLU A 96 10.09 -6.04 12.27
CA GLU A 96 9.46 -5.73 13.55
C GLU A 96 8.06 -6.36 13.67
N ALA A 97 7.29 -6.33 12.58
CA ALA A 97 5.94 -6.86 12.55
C ALA A 97 5.86 -8.37 12.29
N THR A 98 6.98 -9.11 12.19
CA THR A 98 7.06 -10.49 11.61
C THR A 98 5.88 -11.41 11.95
N GLU A 99 5.43 -11.46 13.20
CA GLU A 99 4.35 -12.34 13.64
C GLU A 99 2.99 -12.00 12.99
N GLU A 100 2.66 -10.73 12.78
CA GLU A 100 1.37 -10.30 12.24
C GLU A 100 1.19 -10.73 10.76
N PRO A 101 2.10 -10.41 9.82
CA PRO A 101 2.02 -10.89 8.46
C PRO A 101 2.16 -12.42 8.33
N ALA A 102 2.94 -13.08 9.20
CA ALA A 102 3.12 -14.53 9.16
C ALA A 102 1.86 -15.30 9.61
N ALA A 103 1.16 -14.82 10.63
CA ALA A 103 -0.09 -15.40 11.11
C ALA A 103 -1.32 -14.98 10.27
N TRP A 104 -1.14 -14.12 9.27
CA TRP A 104 -2.23 -13.56 8.49
C TRP A 104 -2.93 -14.59 7.60
N ASN A 105 -4.23 -14.80 7.86
CA ASN A 105 -5.10 -15.61 7.00
C ASN A 105 -5.48 -14.87 5.70
N ARG A 106 -4.62 -14.97 4.69
CA ARG A 106 -4.82 -14.38 3.34
C ARG A 106 -6.06 -14.91 2.63
N ASN A 107 -6.37 -16.20 2.78
CA ASN A 107 -7.57 -16.81 2.20
C ASN A 107 -8.84 -16.12 2.72
N ARG A 108 -8.92 -15.90 4.04
CA ARG A 108 -10.04 -15.19 4.66
C ARG A 108 -10.15 -13.75 4.17
N PHE A 109 -9.03 -13.04 4.05
CA PHE A 109 -9.01 -11.68 3.48
C PHE A 109 -9.61 -11.62 2.07
N TRP A 110 -9.18 -12.52 1.18
CA TRP A 110 -9.71 -12.55 -0.19
C TRP A 110 -11.19 -12.95 -0.23
N GLN A 111 -11.64 -13.89 0.63
CA GLN A 111 -13.06 -14.23 0.74
C GLN A 111 -13.90 -13.02 1.15
N ILE A 112 -13.47 -12.24 2.15
CA ILE A 112 -14.17 -11.02 2.56
C ILE A 112 -14.36 -10.06 1.38
N LEU A 113 -13.35 -9.90 0.52
CA LEU A 113 -13.45 -9.06 -0.68
C LEU A 113 -14.38 -9.66 -1.74
N LEU A 114 -14.31 -10.97 -1.98
CA LEU A 114 -15.18 -11.66 -2.94
C LEU A 114 -16.65 -11.61 -2.54
N ASP A 115 -16.95 -11.70 -1.24
CA ASP A 115 -18.31 -11.60 -0.69
C ASP A 115 -18.96 -10.23 -0.97
N THR A 116 -18.17 -9.18 -1.22
CA THR A 116 -18.67 -7.86 -1.67
C THR A 116 -19.00 -7.81 -3.17
N GLY A 117 -18.72 -8.87 -3.92
CA GLY A 117 -18.82 -8.91 -5.38
C GLY A 117 -17.60 -8.32 -6.10
N ALA A 118 -16.51 -8.02 -5.39
CA ALA A 118 -15.31 -7.44 -5.98
C ALA A 118 -14.58 -8.44 -6.90
N ARG A 119 -14.14 -7.96 -8.07
CA ARG A 119 -13.37 -8.77 -9.03
C ARG A 119 -11.87 -8.65 -8.77
N VAL A 120 -11.37 -9.38 -7.77
CA VAL A 120 -9.99 -9.22 -7.26
C VAL A 120 -9.00 -10.31 -7.70
N THR A 121 -9.42 -11.35 -8.42
CA THR A 121 -8.58 -12.54 -8.71
C THR A 121 -7.16 -12.24 -9.19
N ARG A 122 -7.00 -11.33 -10.16
CA ARG A 122 -5.67 -10.95 -10.69
C ARG A 122 -4.85 -10.13 -9.69
N THR A 123 -5.51 -9.29 -8.91
CA THR A 123 -4.85 -8.52 -7.85
C THR A 123 -4.42 -9.44 -6.71
N ALA A 124 -5.25 -10.43 -6.36
CA ALA A 124 -4.94 -11.45 -5.36
C ALA A 124 -3.71 -12.26 -5.75
N ALA A 125 -3.66 -12.80 -6.97
CA ALA A 125 -2.51 -13.58 -7.45
C ALA A 125 -1.20 -12.78 -7.45
N PHE A 126 -1.24 -11.50 -7.83
CA PHE A 126 -0.07 -10.61 -7.74
C PHE A 126 0.34 -10.38 -6.29
N ALA A 127 -0.63 -10.02 -5.44
CA ALA A 127 -0.37 -9.73 -4.04
C ALA A 127 0.18 -10.96 -3.31
N ASP A 128 -0.41 -12.15 -3.50
CA ASP A 128 0.07 -13.37 -2.87
C ASP A 128 1.50 -13.73 -3.30
N SER A 129 1.81 -13.65 -4.60
CA SER A 129 3.17 -13.85 -5.11
C SER A 129 4.16 -12.85 -4.49
N TRP A 130 3.76 -11.58 -4.36
CA TRP A 130 4.59 -10.56 -3.72
C TRP A 130 4.81 -10.87 -2.24
N LEU A 131 3.74 -11.23 -1.52
CA LEU A 131 3.76 -11.52 -0.09
C LEU A 131 4.66 -12.72 0.22
N ASP A 132 4.61 -13.77 -0.59
CA ASP A 132 5.48 -14.93 -0.43
C ASP A 132 6.97 -14.54 -0.50
N MET A 133 7.32 -13.61 -1.40
CA MET A 133 8.68 -13.06 -1.47
C MET A 133 9.00 -12.13 -0.30
N ALA A 134 8.07 -11.23 0.07
CA ALA A 134 8.25 -10.25 1.13
C ALA A 134 8.47 -10.90 2.50
N LEU A 135 7.72 -11.94 2.82
CA LEU A 135 7.88 -12.71 4.07
C LEU A 135 9.19 -13.50 4.12
N ALA A 136 9.75 -13.85 2.96
CA ALA A 136 10.99 -14.60 2.91
C ALA A 136 12.24 -13.70 2.97
N ARG A 137 12.24 -12.54 2.29
CA ARG A 137 13.47 -11.74 2.02
C ARG A 137 13.25 -10.23 1.88
N ASN A 138 12.31 -9.63 2.63
CA ASN A 138 11.92 -8.21 2.57
C ASN A 138 12.97 -7.20 2.03
N ALA A 139 14.05 -6.86 2.74
CA ALA A 139 15.00 -5.80 2.35
C ALA A 139 15.83 -6.14 1.11
N ALA A 140 16.08 -7.42 0.84
CA ALA A 140 16.86 -7.87 -0.32
C ALA A 140 16.07 -7.82 -1.64
N LEU A 141 14.75 -7.61 -1.59
CA LEU A 141 13.88 -7.67 -2.78
C LEU A 141 14.05 -6.49 -3.74
N ILE A 142 14.65 -5.37 -3.30
CA ILE A 142 14.83 -4.19 -4.17
C ILE A 142 15.70 -4.50 -5.39
N ASP A 143 16.70 -5.37 -5.21
CA ASP A 143 17.63 -5.81 -6.24
C ASP A 143 17.33 -7.25 -6.73
N ASP A 144 16.28 -7.91 -6.20
CA ASP A 144 15.89 -9.27 -6.60
C ASP A 144 15.23 -9.28 -7.99
N ALA A 145 15.77 -10.11 -8.89
CA ALA A 145 15.30 -10.18 -10.28
C ALA A 145 13.84 -10.67 -10.42
N SER A 146 13.39 -11.56 -9.53
CA SER A 146 12.03 -12.12 -9.56
C SER A 146 11.01 -11.11 -9.05
N ALA A 147 11.33 -10.40 -7.96
CA ALA A 147 10.49 -9.34 -7.41
C ALA A 147 10.31 -8.19 -8.41
N ARG A 148 11.42 -7.75 -9.02
CA ARG A 148 11.41 -6.71 -10.05
C ARG A 148 10.61 -7.12 -11.28
N ARG A 149 10.73 -8.38 -11.72
CA ARG A 149 9.92 -8.93 -12.81
C ARG A 149 8.44 -8.94 -12.45
N LEU A 150 8.06 -9.42 -11.28
CA LEU A 150 6.66 -9.47 -10.83
C LEU A 150 6.00 -8.07 -10.89
N VAL A 151 6.68 -7.06 -10.34
CA VAL A 151 6.17 -5.68 -10.32
C VAL A 151 6.13 -5.07 -11.72
N ARG A 152 7.16 -5.31 -12.54
CA ARG A 152 7.21 -4.86 -13.95
C ARG A 152 6.07 -5.44 -14.76
N ASP A 153 5.88 -6.76 -14.72
CA ASP A 153 4.87 -7.47 -15.50
C ASP A 153 3.46 -7.03 -15.08
N ARG A 154 3.26 -6.75 -13.79
CA ARG A 154 2.01 -6.19 -13.28
C ARG A 154 1.70 -4.83 -13.90
N GLU A 155 2.69 -3.94 -13.99
CA GLU A 155 2.51 -2.62 -14.62
C GLU A 155 2.20 -2.75 -16.11
N ILE A 156 2.99 -3.56 -16.83
CA ILE A 156 2.80 -3.80 -18.27
C ILE A 156 1.40 -4.35 -18.54
N HIS A 157 0.93 -5.29 -17.73
CA HIS A 157 -0.42 -5.85 -17.88
C HIS A 157 -1.52 -4.78 -17.67
N LEU A 158 -1.35 -3.89 -16.71
CA LEU A 158 -2.35 -2.86 -16.38
C LEU A 158 -2.35 -1.68 -17.36
N LYS A 159 -1.18 -1.28 -17.84
CA LYS A 159 -0.99 -0.06 -18.64
C LYS A 159 -0.74 -0.33 -20.12
N GLY A 160 -0.38 -1.55 -20.49
CA GLY A 160 -0.02 -1.95 -21.85
C GLY A 160 1.04 -1.01 -22.44
N LYS A 161 0.73 -0.41 -23.59
CA LYS A 161 1.61 0.53 -24.31
C LYS A 161 1.97 1.80 -23.53
N LEU A 162 1.27 2.09 -22.42
CA LEU A 162 1.53 3.24 -21.55
C LEU A 162 2.41 2.88 -20.33
N SER A 163 2.93 1.64 -20.26
CA SER A 163 3.86 1.27 -19.20
C SER A 163 5.20 1.99 -19.37
N ARG A 164 5.74 2.48 -18.26
CA ARG A 164 7.04 3.16 -18.17
C ARG A 164 8.19 2.22 -18.49
N PHE A 165 7.99 0.92 -18.36
CA PHE A 165 8.99 -0.09 -18.69
C PHE A 165 9.08 -0.41 -20.18
N THR A 166 8.08 -0.03 -20.98
CA THR A 166 8.02 -0.32 -22.42
C THR A 166 7.87 0.91 -23.30
N ASN A 167 7.62 2.08 -22.72
CA ASN A 167 7.39 3.33 -23.43
C ASN A 167 8.31 4.42 -22.89
N GLU A 168 9.31 4.80 -23.69
CA GLU A 168 10.31 5.81 -23.36
C GLU A 168 9.68 7.16 -23.04
N ARG A 169 8.65 7.58 -23.79
CA ARG A 169 7.96 8.85 -23.52
C ARG A 169 7.21 8.81 -22.19
N SER A 170 6.60 7.67 -21.84
CA SER A 170 5.96 7.50 -20.53
C SER A 170 6.95 7.52 -19.37
N LEU A 171 8.18 7.06 -19.59
CA LEU A 171 9.29 7.16 -18.63
C LEU A 171 9.82 8.60 -18.54
N GLU A 172 9.97 9.28 -19.66
CA GLU A 172 10.49 10.65 -19.73
C GLU A 172 9.62 11.64 -18.94
N ILE A 173 8.30 11.62 -19.19
CA ILE A 173 7.34 12.51 -18.53
C ILE A 173 7.00 12.07 -17.10
N TRP A 174 7.45 10.90 -16.67
CA TRP A 174 7.24 10.44 -15.30
C TRP A 174 8.08 11.30 -14.36
N SER A 175 7.40 11.80 -13.32
CA SER A 175 7.98 12.47 -12.18
C SER A 175 7.55 11.78 -10.88
N GLU A 176 8.23 12.14 -9.82
CA GLU A 176 8.13 11.62 -8.46
C GLU A 176 6.72 11.21 -7.96
N ALA A 177 6.70 10.08 -7.22
CA ALA A 177 5.76 9.65 -6.18
C ALA A 177 4.25 9.66 -6.46
N ALA A 178 3.83 9.06 -7.58
CA ALA A 178 2.45 8.57 -7.66
C ALA A 178 2.26 7.36 -6.71
N GLY A 179 1.50 7.55 -5.63
CA GLY A 179 0.91 6.45 -4.84
C GLY A 179 1.75 5.92 -3.67
N MET A 180 2.82 6.60 -3.24
CA MET A 180 3.63 6.18 -2.08
C MET A 180 2.97 6.39 -0.72
N ARG A 181 1.86 7.12 -0.66
CA ARG A 181 1.11 7.24 0.60
C ARG A 181 0.69 5.86 1.08
N ARG A 182 0.98 5.59 2.37
CA ARG A 182 0.53 4.38 3.06
C ARG A 182 -0.98 4.22 2.86
N ILE A 183 -1.42 2.98 2.62
CA ILE A 183 -2.84 2.69 2.52
C ILE A 183 -3.45 2.90 3.90
N ASP A 184 -4.23 3.96 4.05
CA ASP A 184 -5.00 4.31 5.24
C ASP A 184 -6.50 4.03 5.05
N TYR A 185 -6.90 3.50 3.90
CA TYR A 185 -8.31 3.31 3.51
C TYR A 185 -9.13 4.62 3.58
N ARG A 186 -8.48 5.76 3.30
CA ARG A 186 -9.05 7.12 3.37
C ARG A 186 -9.53 7.49 4.77
N TRP A 187 -8.87 6.97 5.79
CA TRP A 187 -9.29 7.15 7.17
C TRP A 187 -9.37 8.61 7.61
N SER A 188 -8.44 9.44 7.17
CA SER A 188 -8.48 10.90 7.36
C SER A 188 -9.82 11.51 6.90
N THR A 189 -10.35 11.07 5.76
CA THR A 189 -11.67 11.52 5.27
C THR A 189 -12.80 10.99 6.15
N VAL A 190 -12.71 9.73 6.60
CA VAL A 190 -13.70 9.12 7.50
C VAL A 190 -13.77 9.87 8.84
N GLN A 191 -12.62 10.22 9.42
CA GLN A 191 -12.55 10.98 10.67
C GLN A 191 -13.15 12.38 10.52
N MET A 192 -12.85 13.08 9.42
CA MET A 192 -13.44 14.38 9.12
C MET A 192 -14.98 14.29 9.05
N LEU A 193 -15.50 13.36 8.25
CA LEU A 193 -16.95 13.15 8.13
C LEU A 193 -17.59 12.74 9.46
N ALA A 194 -16.91 11.92 10.26
CA ALA A 194 -17.41 11.50 11.56
C ALA A 194 -17.48 12.67 12.55
N ARG A 195 -16.46 13.54 12.58
CA ARG A 195 -16.45 14.78 13.37
C ARG A 195 -17.61 15.68 12.98
N ASP A 196 -17.78 15.95 11.68
CA ASP A 196 -18.85 16.81 11.18
C ASP A 196 -20.26 16.30 11.59
N ILE A 197 -20.48 14.98 11.56
CA ILE A 197 -21.76 14.39 11.97
C ILE A 197 -21.96 14.49 13.48
N VAL A 198 -20.93 14.18 14.29
CA VAL A 198 -21.01 14.28 15.75
C VAL A 198 -21.28 15.72 16.19
N ASP A 199 -20.59 16.69 15.57
CA ASP A 199 -20.80 18.11 15.84
C ASP A 199 -22.23 18.55 15.45
N GLY A 200 -22.72 18.09 14.30
CA GLY A 200 -24.10 18.35 13.86
C GLY A 200 -25.18 17.66 14.70
N MET A 201 -24.85 16.60 15.44
CA MET A 201 -25.76 15.91 16.38
C MET A 201 -25.74 16.52 17.78
N GLY A 202 -24.69 17.28 18.12
CA GLY A 202 -24.53 18.01 19.38
C GLY A 202 -25.06 19.45 19.35
N ALA A 203 -25.65 19.89 18.23
CA ALA A 203 -26.27 21.19 18.03
C ALA A 203 -27.79 21.17 18.26
#